data_AF-A0A800A4M7-F1
#
_entry.id   AF-A0A800A4M7-F1
#
_cell.length_a   1.000
_cell.length_b   1.000
_cell.length_c   1.000
_cell.angle_alpha   90.00
_cell.angle_beta   90.00
_cell.angle_gamma   90.00
#
_symmetry.space_group_name_H-M   'P 1'
#
loop_
_entity.id
_entity.type
_entity.pdbx_description
1 polymer ?
#
loop_
_entity_poly.entity_id
_entity_poly.type
_entity_poly.pdbx_seq_one_letter_code
_entity_poly.pdbx_strand_id
1 'polypeptide(L)'
;ALRAAGLAKGGSLENAIVVNGDKIMNEGGLRYEDEFVRHKMLDALGDLYLAGAAIIGGFQGTCSGHTTTNMLLKSLFADPEAWKLDVLQGPEALSAIDGGIYPELAETA
;
A
#
# COMPACT_ATOMS: atom_id res chain seq x y z
N ALA A 1 18.06 7.88 18.09
CA ALA A 1 18.77 7.14 17.03
C ALA A 1 18.55 7.76 15.64
N LEU A 2 17.34 7.72 15.06
CA LEU A 2 17.09 8.17 13.68
C LEU A 2 17.51 9.62 13.38
N ARG A 3 17.16 10.58 14.24
CA ARG A 3 17.56 11.99 14.06
C ARG A 3 19.08 12.20 14.10
N ALA A 4 19.78 11.46 14.96
CA ALA A 4 21.24 11.49 15.02
C ALA A 4 21.89 10.89 13.76
N ALA A 5 21.24 9.90 13.14
CA ALA A 5 21.61 9.36 11.83
C ALA A 5 21.14 10.22 10.64
N GLY A 6 20.55 11.39 10.90
CA GLY A 6 20.10 12.32 9.87
C GLY A 6 18.76 11.98 9.23
N LEU A 7 18.02 11.00 9.74
CA LEU A 7 16.72 10.55 9.24
C LEU A 7 15.57 11.13 10.07
N ALA A 8 14.35 11.15 9.49
CA ALA A 8 13.12 11.59 10.15
C ALA A 8 13.22 12.98 10.82
N LYS A 9 14.01 13.89 10.25
CA LYS A 9 14.27 15.22 10.82
C LYS A 9 13.00 16.08 10.94
N GLY A 10 12.07 15.92 10.00
CA GLY A 10 10.76 16.60 10.01
C GLY A 10 9.63 15.82 10.70
N GLY A 11 9.92 14.67 11.31
CA GLY A 11 8.89 13.86 11.96
C GLY A 11 8.33 14.53 13.22
N SER A 12 7.01 14.63 13.30
CA SER A 12 6.23 15.16 14.41
C SER A 12 4.96 14.33 14.65
N LEU A 13 4.25 14.58 15.76
CA LEU A 13 2.95 13.94 16.03
C LEU A 13 1.85 14.35 15.03
N GLU A 14 2.06 15.42 14.27
CA GLU A 14 1.11 15.91 13.26
C GLU A 14 1.20 15.13 11.94
N ASN A 15 2.34 14.48 11.67
CA ASN A 15 2.62 13.83 10.38
C ASN A 15 2.98 12.34 10.47
N ALA A 16 3.16 11.81 11.68
CA ALA A 16 3.46 10.41 11.89
C ALA A 16 2.79 9.90 13.17
N ILE A 17 2.40 8.62 13.14
CA ILE A 17 2.01 7.91 14.35
C ILE A 17 3.27 7.51 15.10
N VAL A 18 3.39 7.97 16.34
CA VAL A 18 4.56 7.71 17.18
C VAL A 18 4.16 6.74 18.28
N VAL A 19 4.88 5.63 18.34
CA VAL A 19 4.66 4.55 19.31
C VAL A 19 5.80 4.54 20.33
N ASN A 20 5.47 4.46 21.61
CA ASN A 20 6.43 4.32 22.71
C ASN A 20 6.05 3.14 23.60
N GLY A 21 6.74 2.01 23.44
CA GLY A 21 6.32 0.74 24.02
C GLY A 21 4.93 0.38 23.51
N ASP A 22 3.98 0.19 24.43
CA ASP A 22 2.60 -0.17 24.11
C ASP A 22 1.66 1.05 23.99
N LYS A 23 2.20 2.27 23.93
CA LYS A 23 1.41 3.51 23.91
C LYS A 23 1.52 4.24 22.57
N ILE A 24 0.38 4.68 22.06
CA ILE A 24 0.28 5.67 20.99
C ILE A 24 0.42 7.07 21.60
N MET A 25 1.35 7.87 21.07
CA MET A 25 1.66 9.20 21.61
C MET A 25 0.80 10.32 21.01
N ASN A 26 0.13 10.05 19.88
CA ASN A 26 -0.71 11.02 19.19
C ASN A 26 -1.99 11.33 19.99
N GLU A 27 -2.30 12.61 20.16
CA GLU A 27 -3.56 13.04 20.77
C GLU A 27 -4.74 12.57 19.90
N GLY A 28 -5.70 11.86 20.50
CA GLY A 28 -6.80 11.21 19.77
C GLY A 28 -6.53 9.78 19.32
N GLY A 29 -5.30 9.26 19.49
CA GLY A 29 -4.96 7.88 19.19
C GLY A 29 -4.85 7.60 17.69
N LEU A 30 -5.34 6.43 17.26
CA LEU A 30 -5.38 6.02 15.86
C LEU A 30 -6.67 6.49 15.19
N ARG A 31 -6.62 6.76 13.89
CA ARG A 31 -7.80 7.03 13.05
C ARG A 31 -8.61 5.78 12.79
N TYR A 32 -7.93 4.63 12.73
CA TYR A 32 -8.51 3.30 12.58
C TYR A 32 -7.78 2.33 13.51
N GLU A 33 -8.49 1.33 14.06
CA GLU A 33 -7.86 0.32 14.94
C GLU A 33 -6.74 -0.45 14.23
N ASP A 34 -6.85 -0.61 12.91
CA ASP A 34 -5.93 -1.31 12.01
C ASP A 34 -5.05 -0.35 11.17
N GLU A 35 -4.87 0.91 11.60
CA GLU A 35 -4.21 1.96 10.80
C GLU A 35 -2.79 1.59 10.33
N PHE A 36 -2.04 0.83 11.11
CA PHE A 36 -0.69 0.38 10.73
C PHE A 36 -0.69 -0.52 9.49
N VAL A 37 -1.62 -1.47 9.39
CA VAL A 37 -1.72 -2.36 8.23
C VAL A 37 -2.34 -1.64 7.04
N ARG A 38 -3.29 -0.71 7.27
CA ARG A 38 -3.79 0.16 6.20
C ARG A 38 -2.69 1.01 5.59
N HIS A 39 -1.79 1.55 6.40
CA HIS A 39 -0.63 2.28 5.90
C HIS A 39 0.31 1.38 5.09
N LYS A 40 0.47 0.11 5.46
CA LYS A 40 1.24 -0.85 4.64
C LYS A 40 0.57 -1.14 3.29
N MET A 41 -0.76 -1.18 3.24
CA MET A 41 -1.48 -1.25 1.97
C MET A 41 -1.28 0.02 1.14
N LEU A 42 -1.28 1.20 1.78
CA LEU A 42 -1.02 2.48 1.12
C LEU A 42 0.43 2.55 0.56
N ASP A 43 1.41 2.10 1.34
CA ASP A 43 2.81 1.93 0.91
C ASP A 43 2.88 1.04 -0.34
N ALA A 44 2.25 -0.13 -0.28
CA ALA A 44 2.24 -1.09 -1.38
C ALA A 44 1.55 -0.53 -2.64
N LEU A 45 0.45 0.20 -2.49
CA LEU A 45 -0.21 0.88 -3.61
C LEU A 45 0.74 1.86 -4.30
N GLY A 46 1.47 2.68 -3.52
CA GLY A 46 2.47 3.60 -4.04
C GLY A 46 3.62 2.88 -4.76
N ASP A 47 4.14 1.81 -4.16
CA ASP A 47 5.21 1.00 -4.75
C ASP A 47 4.77 0.33 -6.05
N LEU A 48 3.55 -0.26 -6.09
CA LEU A 48 2.99 -0.90 -7.27
C LEU A 48 2.74 0.09 -8.41
N TYR A 49 2.44 1.35 -8.09
CA TYR A 49 2.27 2.41 -9.08
C TYR A 49 3.57 2.72 -9.87
N LEU A 50 4.74 2.31 -9.34
CA LEU A 50 6.01 2.38 -10.08
C LEU A 50 6.08 1.41 -11.27
N ALA A 51 5.09 0.54 -11.45
CA ALA A 51 4.88 -0.23 -12.68
C ALA A 51 4.69 0.64 -13.92
N GLY A 52 4.31 1.92 -13.77
CA GLY A 52 4.13 2.87 -14.87
C GLY A 52 2.74 2.82 -15.52
N ALA A 53 1.89 1.87 -15.12
CA ALA A 53 0.48 1.79 -15.47
C ALA A 53 -0.31 1.17 -14.31
N ALA A 54 -1.62 1.36 -14.30
CA ALA A 54 -2.48 0.68 -13.33
C ALA A 54 -2.42 -0.84 -13.57
N ILE A 55 -2.23 -1.60 -12.49
CA ILE A 55 -2.22 -3.07 -12.55
C ILE A 55 -3.64 -3.57 -12.33
N ILE A 56 -4.12 -4.38 -13.26
CA ILE A 56 -5.36 -5.17 -13.09
C ILE A 56 -4.93 -6.58 -12.70
N GLY A 57 -5.10 -6.92 -11.42
CA GLY A 57 -4.67 -8.21 -10.87
C GLY A 57 -4.82 -8.28 -9.35
N GLY A 58 -4.47 -9.43 -8.78
CA GLY A 58 -4.44 -9.63 -7.33
C GLY A 58 -3.06 -9.36 -6.74
N PHE A 59 -3.00 -8.61 -5.64
CA PHE A 59 -1.79 -8.41 -4.85
C PHE A 59 -1.96 -9.02 -3.46
N GLN A 60 -0.97 -9.81 -3.03
CA GLN A 60 -0.89 -10.34 -1.67
C GLN A 60 0.53 -10.14 -1.14
N GLY A 61 0.64 -9.57 0.06
CA GLY A 61 1.92 -9.36 0.74
C GLY A 61 1.85 -9.86 2.17
N THR A 62 2.80 -10.73 2.56
CA THR A 62 3.00 -11.14 3.95
C THR A 62 4.25 -10.45 4.48
N CYS A 63 4.08 -9.56 5.47
CA CYS A 63 5.18 -8.73 6.01
C CYS A 63 5.99 -8.00 4.91
N SER A 64 5.32 -7.59 3.83
CA SER A 64 5.97 -6.89 2.71
C SER A 64 6.38 -5.48 3.09
N GLY A 65 7.52 -5.04 2.55
CA GLY A 65 7.96 -3.64 2.54
C GLY A 65 8.45 -3.24 1.16
N HIS A 66 8.89 -1.99 1.02
CA HIS A 66 9.25 -1.40 -0.28
C HIS A 66 10.23 -2.23 -1.11
N THR A 67 11.26 -2.80 -0.49
CA THR A 67 12.23 -3.65 -1.19
C THR A 67 11.59 -4.90 -1.79
N THR A 68 10.73 -5.59 -1.03
CA THR A 68 10.06 -6.82 -1.49
C THR A 68 9.06 -6.50 -2.61
N THR A 69 8.27 -5.43 -2.46
CA THR A 69 7.33 -5.00 -3.52
C THR A 69 8.07 -4.61 -4.80
N ASN A 70 9.22 -3.94 -4.70
CA ASN A 70 10.04 -3.61 -5.87
C ASN A 70 10.64 -4.87 -6.53
N MET A 71 11.08 -5.85 -5.74
CA MET A 71 11.56 -7.15 -6.26
C MET A 71 10.44 -7.93 -6.97
N LEU A 72 9.21 -7.87 -6.45
CA LEU A 72 8.04 -8.45 -7.11
C LEU A 72 7.84 -7.83 -8.50
N LEU A 73 7.81 -6.50 -8.61
CA LEU A 73 7.66 -5.83 -9.91
C LEU A 73 8.79 -6.18 -10.87
N LYS A 74 10.04 -6.18 -10.40
CA LYS A 74 11.19 -6.59 -11.23
C LYS A 74 11.04 -8.02 -11.75
N SER A 75 10.55 -8.94 -10.92
CA SER A 75 10.34 -10.33 -11.31
C SER A 75 9.19 -10.46 -12.31
N LEU A 76 8.08 -9.75 -12.08
CA LEU A 76 6.94 -9.69 -13.00
C LEU A 76 7.37 -9.20 -14.38
N PHE A 77 8.13 -8.12 -14.46
CA PHE A 77 8.57 -7.54 -15.74
C PHE A 77 9.73 -8.29 -16.40
N ALA A 78 10.45 -9.13 -15.67
CA ALA A 78 11.49 -9.98 -16.24
C ALA A 78 10.90 -11.14 -17.07
N ASP A 79 9.64 -11.49 -16.85
CA ASP A 79 8.90 -12.50 -17.61
C ASP A 79 7.82 -11.83 -18.50
N PRO A 80 8.07 -11.70 -19.82
CA PRO A 80 7.12 -11.09 -20.74
C PRO A 80 5.78 -11.85 -20.87
N GLU A 81 5.73 -13.13 -20.50
CA GLU A 81 4.50 -13.93 -20.58
C GLU A 81 3.63 -13.78 -19.31
N ALA A 82 4.17 -13.20 -18.24
CA ALA A 82 3.48 -13.01 -16.97
C ALA A 82 2.56 -11.77 -16.95
N TRP A 83 2.64 -10.90 -17.97
CA TRP A 83 1.85 -9.67 -18.03
C TRP A 83 1.58 -9.24 -19.48
N LYS A 84 0.59 -8.35 -19.65
CA LYS A 84 0.28 -7.71 -20.93
C LYS A 84 -0.05 -6.23 -20.69
N LEU A 85 0.46 -5.35 -21.56
CA LEU A 85 -0.04 -3.99 -21.65
C LEU A 85 -1.27 -3.97 -22.56
N ASP A 86 -2.38 -3.45 -22.05
CA ASP A 86 -3.59 -3.25 -22.84
C ASP A 86 -4.21 -1.89 -22.53
N VAL A 87 -5.02 -1.39 -23.47
CA VAL A 87 -5.81 -0.18 -23.29
C VAL A 87 -7.26 -0.63 -23.14
N LEU A 88 -7.83 -0.42 -21.95
CA LEU A 88 -9.26 -0.68 -21.75
C LEU A 88 -10.08 0.21 -22.67
N GLN A 89 -10.99 -0.39 -23.43
CA GLN A 89 -11.91 0.31 -24.34
C GLN A 89 -13.36 0.00 -23.95
N GLY A 90 -14.26 0.96 -24.18
CA GLY A 90 -15.69 0.77 -23.93
C GLY A 90 -16.11 0.92 -22.46
N PRO A 91 -17.34 0.50 -22.10
CA PRO A 91 -17.91 0.70 -20.77
C PRO A 91 -17.14 0.03 -19.63
N GLU A 92 -16.37 -1.02 -19.90
CA GLU A 92 -15.53 -1.75 -18.95
C GLU A 92 -14.43 -0.87 -18.33
N ALA A 93 -14.00 0.18 -19.03
CA ALA A 93 -13.07 1.17 -18.50
C ALA A 93 -13.66 1.97 -17.32
N LEU A 94 -14.99 2.05 -17.21
CA LEU A 94 -15.66 2.76 -16.11
C LEU A 94 -15.68 1.95 -14.82
N SER A 95 -15.74 0.61 -14.91
CA SER A 95 -15.78 -0.28 -13.73
C SER A 95 -14.41 -0.78 -13.29
N ALA A 96 -13.40 -0.75 -14.18
CA ALA A 96 -12.05 -1.20 -13.87
C ALA A 96 -11.31 -0.30 -12.86
N ILE A 97 -11.68 0.99 -12.78
CA ILE A 97 -11.03 1.97 -11.89
C ILE A 97 -11.37 1.69 -10.43
N ASP A 98 -12.58 1.18 -10.17
CA ASP A 98 -13.06 0.84 -8.82
C ASP A 98 -12.65 -0.58 -8.41
N GLY A 99 -11.91 -1.29 -9.28
CA GLY A 99 -11.44 -2.65 -9.10
C GLY A 99 -12.53 -3.73 -9.02
N GLY A 100 -13.81 -3.36 -9.06
CA GLY A 100 -14.91 -4.26 -8.69
C GLY A 100 -14.77 -4.83 -7.27
N ILE A 101 -13.87 -4.27 -6.45
CA ILE A 101 -13.57 -4.73 -5.10
C ILE A 101 -14.54 -4.01 -4.17
N TYR A 102 -15.70 -4.62 -3.96
CA TYR A 102 -16.53 -4.28 -2.82
C TYR A 102 -15.86 -4.90 -1.58
N PRO A 103 -15.72 -4.17 -0.46
CA PRO A 103 -15.36 -4.82 0.78
C PRO A 103 -16.39 -5.92 1.03
N GLU A 104 -15.95 -7.17 1.20
CA GLU A 104 -16.78 -8.14 1.90
C GLU A 104 -17.15 -7.47 3.22
N LEU A 105 -18.44 -7.14 3.38
CA LEU A 105 -18.96 -6.74 4.67
C LEU A 105 -18.65 -7.93 5.58
N ALA A 106 -17.67 -7.78 6.47
CA ALA A 106 -17.39 -8.76 7.50
C ALA A 106 -18.75 -9.14 8.10
N GLU A 107 -19.13 -10.41 7.99
CA GLU A 107 -20.38 -10.89 8.55
C GLU A 107 -20.44 -10.42 10.00
N THR A 108 -21.43 -9.59 10.29
CA THR A 108 -21.69 -9.15 11.65
C THR A 108 -22.17 -10.37 12.45
N ALA A 109 -21.26 -10.87 13.31
CA ALA A 109 -21.44 -11.82 14.41
C ALA A 109 -21.85 -13.27 14.07
#